data_AF-A0A2E0XE28-F1
#
_entry.id   AF-A0A2E0XE28-F1
#
_cell.length_a   1.000
_cell.length_b   1.000
_cell.length_c   1.000
_cell.angle_alpha   90.00
_cell.angle_beta   90.00
_cell.angle_gamma   90.00
#
_symmetry.space_group_name_H-M   'P 1'
#
loop_
_entity.id
_entity.type
_entity.pdbx_description
1 polymer ?
#
loop_
_entity_poly.entity_id
_entity_poly.type
_entity_poly.pdbx_seq_one_letter_code
_entity_poly.pdbx_strand_id
1 'polypeptide(L)'
;MWTITQDVALHQYGESYVVVMADDRVERAKQITWEKGGSEMVLIPGESFQMGDAMNEPEVRMKRLGPAHTVELGRFYMDVNEVTGGKFRKCEETA
;
A
#
# COMPACT_ATOMS: atom_id res chain seq x y z
N MET A 1 -17.27 23.09 3.99
CA MET A 1 -17.07 24.19 3.04
C MET A 1 -15.82 23.86 2.26
N TRP A 2 -15.95 23.46 1.00
CA TRP A 2 -14.82 23.08 0.14
C TRP A 2 -14.52 24.24 -0.81
N THR A 3 -13.26 24.69 -0.85
CA THR A 3 -12.82 25.79 -1.71
C THR A 3 -12.15 25.21 -2.94
N ILE A 4 -12.75 25.41 -4.12
CA ILE A 4 -12.16 25.04 -5.41
C ILE A 4 -11.23 26.20 -5.82
N THR A 5 -9.93 25.94 -5.96
CA THR A 5 -8.90 26.96 -6.25
C THR A 5 -8.42 26.99 -7.70
N GLN A 6 -8.99 26.16 -8.58
CA GLN A 6 -8.63 26.18 -10.01
C GLN A 6 -9.88 26.01 -10.87
N ASP A 7 -10.23 27.08 -11.59
CA ASP A 7 -11.21 27.05 -12.66
C ASP A 7 -10.60 26.34 -13.87
N VAL A 8 -10.79 25.03 -13.96
CA VAL A 8 -10.42 24.27 -15.16
C VAL A 8 -11.48 24.54 -16.22
N ALA A 9 -11.14 25.28 -17.27
CA ALA A 9 -12.05 25.59 -18.37
C ALA A 9 -12.30 24.33 -19.23
N LEU A 10 -13.29 23.52 -18.83
CA LEU A 10 -13.62 22.24 -19.48
C LEU A 10 -14.06 22.39 -20.94
N HIS A 11 -14.45 23.59 -21.38
CA HIS A 11 -14.89 23.84 -22.76
C HIS A 11 -13.81 23.62 -23.84
N GLN A 12 -12.53 23.47 -23.47
CA GLN A 12 -11.46 23.12 -24.42
C GLN A 12 -11.35 21.62 -24.72
N TYR A 13 -11.95 20.76 -23.90
CA TYR A 13 -11.89 19.32 -24.07
C TYR A 13 -13.29 18.84 -24.45
N GLY A 14 -13.44 18.22 -25.62
CA GLY A 14 -14.74 17.72 -26.11
C GLY A 14 -15.41 16.73 -25.13
N GLU A 15 -16.66 16.36 -25.38
CA GLU A 15 -17.55 15.67 -24.42
C GLU A 15 -17.16 14.23 -23.98
N SER A 16 -15.90 13.82 -24.11
CA SER A 16 -15.43 12.45 -23.82
C SER A 16 -14.17 12.42 -22.93
N TYR A 17 -14.18 13.14 -21.81
CA TYR A 17 -13.12 13.02 -20.80
C TYR A 17 -13.71 12.78 -19.41
N VAL A 18 -13.04 11.91 -18.66
CA VAL A 18 -13.26 11.72 -17.22
C VAL A 18 -12.07 12.37 -16.51
N VAL A 19 -12.34 13.41 -15.72
CA VAL A 19 -11.32 14.05 -14.87
C VAL A 19 -11.31 13.32 -13.54
N VAL A 20 -10.25 12.54 -13.30
CA VAL A 20 -10.01 11.94 -11.98
C VAL A 20 -9.19 12.95 -11.18
N MET A 21 -9.85 13.67 -10.27
CA MET A 21 -9.17 14.49 -9.28
C MET A 21 -8.58 13.55 -8.23
N ALA A 22 -7.29 13.25 -8.33
CA ALA A 22 -6.57 12.59 -7.26
C ALA A 22 -6.42 13.59 -6.10
N ASP A 23 -6.98 13.26 -4.93
CA ASP A 23 -6.68 13.99 -3.70
C ASP A 23 -5.24 13.65 -3.31
N ASP A 24 -4.31 14.58 -3.53
CA ASP A 24 -2.86 14.43 -3.27
C ASP A 24 -2.50 14.28 -1.77
N ARG A 25 -3.45 13.88 -0.92
CA ARG A 25 -3.24 13.58 0.51
C ARG A 25 -2.52 12.27 0.79
N VAL A 26 -1.90 11.65 -0.21
CA VAL A 26 -0.99 10.53 0.03
C VAL A 26 0.33 11.11 0.51
N GLU A 27 0.50 11.20 1.83
CA GLU A 27 1.82 11.34 2.46
C GLU A 27 2.79 10.40 1.74
N ARG A 28 3.80 10.95 1.07
CA ARG A 28 4.75 10.17 0.26
C ARG A 28 5.35 9.10 1.16
N ALA A 29 5.10 7.82 0.84
CA ALA A 29 5.51 6.71 1.70
C ALA A 29 7.01 6.82 1.99
N LYS A 30 7.37 6.94 3.27
CA LYS A 30 8.75 7.18 3.68
C LYS A 30 9.57 5.91 3.44
N GLN A 31 10.51 5.97 2.50
CA GLN A 31 11.43 4.88 2.22
C GLN A 31 12.76 5.11 2.94
N ILE A 32 13.34 4.03 3.43
CA ILE A 32 14.66 4.00 4.06
C ILE A 32 15.46 2.81 3.52
N THR A 33 16.78 2.91 3.58
CA THR A 33 17.65 1.75 3.50
C THR A 33 17.98 1.31 4.92
N TRP A 34 17.62 0.09 5.30
CA TRP A 34 17.92 -0.46 6.61
C TRP A 34 19.43 -0.68 6.75
N GLU A 35 20.02 -0.07 7.77
CA GLU A 35 21.48 -0.09 7.98
C GLU A 35 22.02 -1.52 8.09
N LYS A 36 21.26 -2.42 8.73
CA LYS A 36 21.62 -3.83 8.83
C LYS A 36 21.20 -4.56 7.55
N GLY A 37 22.14 -4.72 6.63
CA GLY A 37 21.95 -5.55 5.43
C GLY A 37 21.48 -4.79 4.18
N GLY A 38 21.27 -3.48 4.27
CA GLY A 38 21.01 -2.62 3.11
C GLY A 38 19.67 -2.87 2.43
N SER A 39 18.67 -3.35 3.17
CA SER A 39 17.36 -3.62 2.58
C SER A 39 16.56 -2.33 2.41
N GLU A 40 15.88 -2.19 1.27
CA GLU A 40 14.96 -1.09 1.03
C GLU A 40 13.64 -1.38 1.75
N MET A 41 13.24 -0.48 2.64
CA MET A 41 12.02 -0.59 3.43
C MET A 41 11.13 0.61 3.23
N VAL A 42 9.82 0.40 3.29
CA VAL A 42 8.80 1.43 3.19
C VAL A 42 7.97 1.51 4.47
N LEU A 43 7.68 2.72 4.93
CA LEU A 43 6.80 2.96 6.07
C LEU A 43 5.35 2.74 5.65
N ILE A 44 4.74 1.68 6.15
CA ILE A 44 3.31 1.45 6.08
C ILE A 44 2.65 2.34 7.14
N PRO A 45 1.70 3.23 6.75
CA PRO A 45 0.96 4.02 7.71
C PRO A 45 0.12 3.09 8.59
N GLY A 46 -0.08 3.49 9.84
CA GLY A 46 -0.89 2.75 10.78
C GLY A 46 -2.34 3.13 10.55
N GLU A 47 -3.14 2.18 10.10
CA GLU A 47 -4.55 2.34 9.81
C GLU A 47 -5.32 1.05 10.12
N SER A 48 -6.64 1.13 10.03
CA SER A 48 -7.52 -0.03 10.09
C SER A 48 -7.82 -0.53 8.67
N PHE A 49 -7.76 -1.84 8.46
CA PHE A 49 -8.10 -2.47 7.17
C PHE A 49 -8.88 -3.77 7.37
N GLN A 50 -9.61 -4.19 6.33
CA GLN A 50 -10.27 -5.51 6.31
C GLN A 50 -9.27 -6.57 5.87
N MET A 51 -9.05 -7.57 6.70
CA MET A 51 -8.20 -8.72 6.41
C MET A 51 -9.05 -9.97 6.19
N GLY A 52 -8.76 -10.70 5.12
CA GLY A 52 -9.46 -11.94 4.76
C GLY A 52 -10.14 -11.84 3.40
N ASP A 53 -10.99 -12.81 3.10
CA ASP A 53 -11.76 -12.86 1.87
C ASP A 53 -12.96 -11.91 1.92
N ALA A 54 -12.83 -10.76 1.24
CA ALA A 54 -13.89 -9.75 1.16
C ALA A 54 -15.06 -10.15 0.25
N MET A 55 -14.83 -11.06 -0.71
CA MET A 55 -15.82 -11.47 -1.70
C MET A 55 -16.58 -12.74 -1.28
N ASN A 56 -16.15 -13.39 -0.19
CA ASN A 56 -16.69 -14.67 0.29
C ASN A 56 -16.77 -15.70 -0.84
N GLU A 57 -15.65 -15.89 -1.53
CA GLU A 57 -15.55 -16.78 -2.67
C GLU A 57 -15.84 -18.23 -2.24
N PRO A 58 -16.68 -18.97 -3.00
CA PRO A 58 -17.12 -20.31 -2.61
C PRO A 58 -16.04 -21.38 -2.77
N GLU A 59 -14.87 -21.03 -3.31
CA GLU A 59 -13.76 -21.95 -3.51
C GLU A 59 -13.34 -22.60 -2.19
N VAL A 60 -13.17 -23.92 -2.20
CA VAL A 60 -12.77 -24.69 -1.00
C VAL A 60 -11.46 -24.17 -0.40
N ARG A 61 -10.55 -23.63 -1.22
CA ARG A 61 -9.29 -23.03 -0.78
C ARG A 61 -9.47 -21.69 -0.08
N MET A 62 -10.48 -20.91 -0.47
CA MET A 62 -10.78 -19.58 0.08
C MET A 62 -11.58 -19.65 1.39
N LYS A 63 -12.22 -20.78 1.69
CA LYS A 63 -12.93 -21.01 2.97
C LYS A 63 -12.12 -20.71 4.23
N ARG A 64 -10.79 -20.81 4.20
CA ARG A 64 -9.93 -20.51 5.35
C ARG A 64 -9.57 -19.03 5.51
N LEU A 65 -9.87 -18.20 4.51
CA LEU A 65 -9.58 -16.77 4.50
C LEU A 65 -10.71 -15.93 5.09
N GLY A 66 -11.89 -16.53 5.32
CA GLY A 66 -13.05 -15.88 5.91
C GLY A 66 -13.21 -16.17 7.41
N PRO A 67 -14.04 -15.37 8.11
CA PRO A 67 -14.65 -14.14 7.60
C PRO A 67 -13.64 -12.99 7.54
N ALA A 68 -13.86 -12.06 6.61
CA ALA A 68 -13.14 -10.79 6.63
C ALA A 68 -13.37 -10.08 7.98
N HIS A 69 -12.31 -9.54 8.56
CA HIS A 69 -12.36 -8.86 9.85
C HIS A 69 -11.48 -7.61 9.86
N THR A 70 -11.87 -6.62 10.67
CA THR A 70 -11.09 -5.39 10.85
C THR A 70 -9.85 -5.66 11.68
N VAL A 71 -8.69 -5.26 11.16
CA VAL A 71 -7.42 -5.24 11.89
C VAL A 71 -6.97 -3.79 12.01
N GLU A 72 -6.52 -3.39 13.20
CA GLU A 72 -5.92 -2.09 13.46
C GLU A 72 -4.44 -2.28 13.77
N LEU A 73 -3.56 -1.67 12.97
CA LEU A 73 -2.11 -1.72 13.17
C LEU A 73 -1.52 -0.32 13.30
N GLY A 74 -0.48 -0.20 14.13
CA GLY A 74 0.35 1.00 14.16
C GLY A 74 1.24 1.12 12.92
N ARG A 75 1.98 2.22 12.80
CA ARG A 75 2.94 2.43 11.70
C ARG A 75 4.12 1.46 11.82
N PHE A 76 4.53 0.84 10.72
CA PHE A 76 5.70 -0.06 10.71
C PHE A 76 6.41 -0.05 9.35
N TYR A 77 7.66 -0.50 9.31
CA TYR A 77 8.41 -0.64 8.06
C TYR A 77 8.30 -2.08 7.51
N MET A 78 8.09 -2.21 6.21
CA MET A 78 8.10 -3.50 5.49
C MET A 78 9.15 -3.46 4.38
N ASP A 79 9.81 -4.57 4.11
CA ASP A 79 10.69 -4.70 2.94
C ASP A 79 9.89 -4.46 1.65
N VAL A 80 10.46 -3.68 0.73
CA VAL A 80 9.84 -3.39 -0.57
C VAL A 80 9.80 -4.64 -1.45
N ASN A 81 10.80 -5.51 -1.31
CA ASN A 81 10.98 -6.71 -2.12
C ASN A 81 11.13 -7.93 -1.22
N GLU A 82 10.70 -9.09 -1.71
CA GLU A 82 10.95 -10.37 -1.04
C GLU A 82 12.46 -10.56 -0.76
N VAL A 83 12.75 -11.26 0.34
CA VAL A 83 14.13 -11.59 0.69
C VAL A 83 14.69 -12.54 -0.37
N THR A 84 15.75 -12.11 -1.05
CA THR A 84 16.44 -12.95 -2.04
C THR A 84 17.32 -14.00 -1.35
N GLY A 85 17.56 -15.12 -2.02
CA GLY A 85 18.46 -16.16 -1.50
C GLY A 85 19.87 -15.65 -1.19
N GLY A 86 20.36 -14.64 -1.93
CA GLY A 86 21.63 -13.97 -1.63
C GLY A 86 21.60 -13.17 -0.33
N LYS A 87 20.52 -12.42 -0.06
CA LYS A 87 20.33 -11.72 1.23
C LYS A 87 20.21 -12.72 2.39
N PHE A 88 19.49 -13.81 2.18
CA PHE A 88 19.34 -14.88 3.19
C PHE A 88 20.70 -15.48 3.57
N ARG A 89 21.47 -15.94 2.59
CA ARG A 89 22.81 -16.52 2.83
C ARG A 89 23.75 -15.55 3.56
N LYS A 90 23.75 -14.27 3.17
CA LYS A 90 24.56 -13.23 3.84
C LYS A 90 24.17 -13.07 5.31
N CYS A 91 22.89 -13.23 5.66
CA CYS A 91 22.43 -13.18 7.04
C CYS A 91 22.96 -14.35 7.86
N GLU A 92 23.02 -15.56 7.29
CA GLU A 92 23.60 -16.74 7.97
C GLU A 92 25.11 -16.58 8.22
N GLU A 93 25.82 -16.00 7.26
CA GLU A 93 27.27 -15.76 7.36
C GLU A 93 27.65 -14.66 8.37
N THR A 94 26.68 -13.87 8.84
CA THR A 94 26.89 -12.75 9.77
C THR A 94 26.15 -12.90 11.10
N ALA A 95 25.58 -14.09 11.38
CA ALA A 95 24.90 -14.44 12.63
C ALA A 95 25.88 -14.98 13.68
#